data_AF-A0AAJ2RWB7-F1
#
_entry.id   AF-A0AAJ2RWB7-F1
#
_cell.length_a   1.000
_cell.length_b   1.000
_cell.length_c   1.000
_cell.angle_alpha   90.00
_cell.angle_beta   90.00
_cell.angle_gamma   90.00
#
_symmetry.space_group_name_H-M   'P 1'
#
loop_
_entity.id
_entity.type
_entity.pdbx_description
1 polymer ?
#
loop_
_entity_poly.entity_id
_entity_poly.type
_entity_poly.pdbx_seq_one_letter_code
_entity_poly.pdbx_strand_id
1 'polypeptide(L)'
;MDKRAVSSGGRGVNPRRPPGRAALSRNCFPWCRCSRNVRRLTGVTGKAPAKLSDDEMAFDTLIRTRGEFCPAPLCSASRHWRFPEVEFQRRERDRQRARLRGHKWTVKTRRQQDRQREQEAVQYHRVVQLAALDLNVQRPDTFCQWNKRHPDLKERDWLAMFWRWQSRFPTLSGLDWLRDGNASPFTLALDLATIVRGTPGRIRAQERLYVPNKQAYAGR
;
A
#
# COMPACT_ATOMS: atom_id res chain seq x y z
N MET A 1 1.63 -46.54 14.07
CA MET A 1 2.53 -46.67 12.90
C MET A 1 2.11 -45.60 11.89
N ASP A 2 2.93 -44.71 11.32
CA ASP A 2 4.37 -44.68 10.99
C ASP A 2 4.63 -44.92 9.49
N LYS A 3 5.25 -43.92 8.83
CA LYS A 3 5.74 -43.88 7.43
C LYS A 3 4.65 -43.95 6.32
N ARG A 4 4.84 -43.38 5.11
CA ARG A 4 6.04 -42.76 4.48
C ARG A 4 5.62 -41.67 3.47
N ALA A 5 6.51 -40.71 3.21
CA ALA A 5 6.46 -39.81 2.05
C ALA A 5 7.71 -40.00 1.17
N VAL A 6 7.56 -39.76 -0.14
CA VAL A 6 8.55 -39.74 -1.27
C VAL A 6 7.67 -39.68 -2.53
N SER A 7 7.91 -38.94 -3.63
CA SER A 7 8.97 -38.01 -4.08
C SER A 7 8.31 -36.97 -5.04
N SER A 8 8.91 -35.89 -5.56
CA SER A 8 10.28 -35.33 -5.50
C SER A 8 10.14 -33.76 -5.58
N GLY A 9 10.96 -32.86 -6.19
CA GLY A 9 12.21 -32.97 -6.95
C GLY A 9 12.40 -31.91 -8.07
N GLY A 10 12.39 -30.60 -7.78
CA GLY A 10 12.53 -29.56 -8.81
C GLY A 10 13.25 -28.30 -8.34
N ARG A 11 14.34 -27.90 -9.01
CA ARG A 11 15.10 -26.66 -8.73
C ARG A 11 14.68 -25.57 -9.72
N GLY A 12 14.10 -24.48 -9.23
CA GLY A 12 13.76 -23.27 -10.01
C GLY A 12 14.58 -22.06 -9.53
N VAL A 13 14.98 -21.17 -10.45
CA VAL A 13 15.93 -20.09 -10.15
C VAL A 13 15.24 -18.73 -9.89
N ASN A 14 15.79 -18.03 -8.91
CA ASN A 14 15.50 -16.66 -8.45
C ASN A 14 15.35 -15.58 -9.55
N PRO A 15 14.37 -14.67 -9.42
CA PRO A 15 14.51 -13.30 -9.91
C PRO A 15 14.42 -12.21 -8.81
N ARG A 16 15.55 -11.52 -8.61
CA ARG A 16 15.66 -10.05 -8.38
C ARG A 16 14.91 -9.45 -7.17
N ARG A 17 15.50 -9.56 -5.97
CA ARG A 17 15.41 -8.49 -4.95
C ARG A 17 16.47 -7.40 -5.23
N PRO A 18 16.17 -6.10 -5.04
CA PRO A 18 17.17 -5.05 -5.16
C PRO A 18 18.17 -5.07 -4.00
N PRO A 19 19.45 -4.71 -4.22
CA PRO A 19 20.46 -4.68 -3.16
C PRO A 19 20.23 -3.50 -2.21
N GLY A 20 19.45 -3.72 -1.16
CA GLY A 20 19.38 -2.81 -0.01
C GLY A 20 20.78 -2.63 0.57
N ARG A 21 21.26 -1.38 0.66
CA ARG A 21 22.61 -1.07 1.14
C ARG A 21 22.78 -1.50 2.61
N ALA A 22 23.36 -2.67 2.82
CA ALA A 22 23.89 -3.08 4.12
C ALA A 22 25.08 -2.17 4.47
N ALA A 23 24.78 -1.01 5.07
CA ALA A 23 25.77 -0.13 5.64
C ALA A 23 26.53 -0.91 6.73
N LEU A 24 27.80 -1.20 6.45
CA LEU A 24 28.66 -2.04 7.29
C LEU A 24 28.88 -1.40 8.68
N SER A 25 28.04 -1.76 9.64
CA SER A 25 28.40 -1.67 11.07
C SER A 25 29.48 -2.71 11.36
N ARG A 26 30.69 -2.44 10.90
CA ARG A 26 31.89 -3.14 11.35
C ARG A 26 32.11 -2.74 12.81
N ASN A 27 31.53 -3.52 13.71
CA ASN A 27 31.74 -3.37 15.15
C ASN A 27 33.22 -3.65 15.44
N CYS A 28 34.00 -2.59 15.62
CA CYS A 28 35.46 -2.66 15.73
C CYS A 28 35.95 -3.05 17.14
N PHE A 29 35.49 -4.21 17.63
CA PHE A 29 36.05 -4.94 18.79
C PHE A 29 35.77 -6.45 18.61
N PRO A 30 36.61 -7.35 19.16
CA PRO A 30 37.80 -7.10 19.98
C PRO A 30 39.11 -6.92 19.19
N TRP A 31 39.12 -7.24 17.89
CA TRP A 31 40.37 -7.47 17.11
C TRP A 31 40.99 -6.24 16.42
N CYS A 32 40.71 -5.02 16.89
CA CYS A 32 41.43 -3.82 16.44
C CYS A 32 42.84 -3.77 17.05
N ARG A 33 43.77 -4.56 16.47
CA ARG A 33 45.19 -4.63 16.83
C ARG A 33 45.93 -3.34 16.45
N CYS A 34 45.66 -2.26 17.18
CA CYS A 34 46.27 -0.94 17.00
C CYS A 34 47.06 -0.50 18.25
N SER A 35 47.94 -1.37 18.76
CA SER A 35 49.31 -1.00 19.15
C SER A 35 50.13 -2.21 19.61
N ARG A 36 51.45 -1.99 19.69
CA ARG A 36 52.51 -2.80 20.34
C ARG A 36 53.07 -4.00 19.56
N ASN A 37 54.39 -4.19 19.76
CA ASN A 37 55.32 -5.13 19.14
C ASN A 37 55.47 -5.09 17.61
N VAL A 38 56.29 -4.11 17.21
CA VAL A 38 57.45 -4.28 16.31
C VAL A 38 58.03 -5.72 16.31
N ARG A 39 58.38 -6.21 15.11
CA ARG A 39 58.94 -7.54 14.74
C ARG A 39 57.91 -8.69 14.62
N ARG A 40 57.98 -9.38 13.47
CA ARG A 40 57.39 -10.69 13.11
C ARG A 40 55.85 -10.81 13.07
N LEU A 41 55.26 -10.36 11.96
CA LEU A 41 54.34 -11.22 11.18
C LEU A 41 54.68 -11.06 9.69
N THR A 42 54.78 -12.16 8.97
CA THR A 42 55.08 -12.20 7.53
C THR A 42 53.80 -12.18 6.70
N GLY A 43 53.84 -11.52 5.53
CA GLY A 43 52.85 -11.77 4.47
C GLY A 43 51.52 -11.00 4.52
N VAL A 44 51.53 -9.68 4.77
CA VAL A 44 50.42 -8.79 4.38
C VAL A 44 51.00 -7.60 3.59
N THR A 45 50.27 -7.13 2.58
CA THR A 45 50.81 -6.31 1.49
C THR A 45 51.03 -4.83 1.82
N GLY A 46 52.20 -4.33 1.43
CA GLY A 46 52.25 -3.14 0.57
C GLY A 46 52.22 -1.75 1.22
N LYS A 47 52.70 -1.58 2.46
CA LYS A 47 53.14 -0.26 2.95
C LYS A 47 54.48 -0.36 3.66
N ALA A 48 55.38 0.58 3.35
CA ALA A 48 56.59 0.80 4.13
C ALA A 48 56.23 1.19 5.57
N PRO A 49 57.08 0.91 6.57
CA PRO A 49 56.90 1.46 7.91
C PRO A 49 56.86 2.99 7.80
N ALA A 50 55.84 3.61 8.38
CA ALA A 50 55.77 5.05 8.52
C ALA A 50 56.99 5.56 9.31
N LYS A 51 57.51 6.73 8.95
CA LYS A 51 58.54 7.41 9.75
C LYS A 51 57.88 7.99 10.99
N LEU A 52 58.65 8.19 12.06
CA LEU A 52 58.14 8.80 13.30
C LEU A 52 57.47 10.16 13.02
N SER A 53 58.05 10.97 12.13
CA SER A 53 57.48 12.24 11.67
C SER A 53 56.14 12.11 10.93
N ASP A 54 55.88 10.98 10.25
CA ASP A 54 54.58 10.72 9.62
C ASP A 54 53.49 10.41 10.68
N ASP A 55 53.85 9.66 11.74
CA ASP A 55 52.98 9.41 12.91
C ASP A 55 52.68 10.71 13.69
N GLU A 56 53.71 11.54 13.94
CA GLU A 56 53.60 12.84 14.63
C GLU A 56 52.68 13.79 13.86
N MET A 57 52.96 14.03 12.57
CA MET A 57 52.13 14.85 11.69
C MET A 57 50.68 14.34 11.58
N ALA A 58 50.48 13.02 11.60
CA ALA A 58 49.16 12.42 11.61
C ALA A 58 48.41 12.65 12.94
N PHE A 59 49.11 12.60 14.09
CA PHE A 59 48.52 12.92 15.39
C PHE A 59 48.21 14.40 15.55
N ASP A 60 49.09 15.30 15.12
CA ASP A 60 48.82 16.75 15.14
C ASP A 60 47.62 17.10 14.25
N THR A 61 47.51 16.48 13.07
CA THR A 61 46.34 16.64 12.20
C THR A 61 45.06 16.10 12.87
N LEU A 62 45.13 14.95 13.55
CA LEU A 62 44.00 14.38 14.30
C LEU A 62 43.58 15.30 15.46
N ILE A 63 44.53 15.91 16.17
CA ILE A 63 44.27 16.83 17.28
C ILE A 63 43.72 18.17 16.77
N ARG A 64 44.34 18.77 15.75
CA ARG A 64 43.91 20.04 15.14
C ARG A 64 42.50 19.94 14.55
N THR A 65 42.13 18.77 14.03
CA THR A 65 40.76 18.50 13.54
C THR A 65 39.82 17.93 14.60
N ARG A 66 40.24 17.84 15.88
CA ARG A 66 39.46 17.27 17.00
C ARG A 66 38.85 15.90 16.69
N GLY A 67 39.55 15.07 15.91
CA GLY A 67 39.06 13.77 15.47
C GLY A 67 38.15 13.79 14.22
N GLU A 68 37.88 14.92 13.57
CA GLU A 68 37.04 14.94 12.35
C GLU A 68 37.71 14.21 11.16
N PHE A 69 39.03 14.36 11.01
CA PHE A 69 39.84 13.67 10.02
C PHE A 69 40.85 12.73 10.71
N CYS A 70 41.12 11.56 10.11
CA CYS A 70 42.08 10.59 10.64
C CYS A 70 43.01 10.19 9.49
N PRO A 71 44.14 10.89 9.30
CA PRO A 71 45.10 10.54 8.26
C PRO A 71 45.80 9.21 8.56
N ALA A 72 46.24 8.51 7.51
CA ALA A 72 47.20 7.43 7.66
C ALA A 72 48.52 7.98 8.23
N PRO A 73 49.28 7.20 9.04
CA PRO A 73 49.09 5.78 9.36
C PRO A 73 48.00 5.46 10.39
N LEU A 74 47.36 6.46 11.01
CA LEU A 74 46.45 6.24 12.13
C LEU A 74 45.16 5.49 11.74
N CYS A 75 44.77 4.55 12.59
CA CYS A 75 43.53 3.82 12.47
C CYS A 75 42.33 4.67 12.94
N SER A 76 41.15 4.44 12.36
CA SER A 76 39.89 5.04 12.83
C SER A 76 39.56 4.74 14.30
N ALA A 77 40.10 3.67 14.87
CA ALA A 77 40.02 3.39 16.31
C ALA A 77 40.74 4.46 17.17
N SER A 78 41.86 5.03 16.70
CA SER A 78 42.63 6.05 17.42
C SER A 78 41.82 7.33 17.65
N ARG A 79 40.92 7.66 16.72
CA ARG A 79 39.92 8.72 16.89
C ARG A 79 38.95 8.42 18.03
N HIS A 80 38.39 7.20 18.08
CA HIS A 80 37.38 6.86 19.09
C HIS A 80 37.93 6.95 20.52
N TRP A 81 39.18 6.52 20.72
CA TRP A 81 39.86 6.60 22.01
C TRP A 81 40.30 8.02 22.41
N ARG A 82 40.72 8.87 21.46
CA ARG A 82 41.15 10.25 21.75
C ARG A 82 40.02 11.28 21.77
N PHE A 83 38.93 11.06 21.03
CA PHE A 83 37.81 11.99 20.87
C PHE A 83 36.45 11.28 21.01
N PRO A 84 36.16 10.67 22.19
CA PRO A 84 34.93 9.91 22.41
C PRO A 84 33.67 10.76 22.21
N GLU A 85 33.70 12.04 22.60
CA GLU A 85 32.59 13.00 22.45
C GLU A 85 32.23 13.23 20.97
N VAL A 86 33.21 13.35 20.08
CA VAL A 86 32.96 13.56 18.65
C VAL A 86 32.35 12.33 17.99
N GLU A 87 32.72 11.12 18.44
CA GLU A 87 32.08 9.88 18.02
C GLU A 87 30.66 9.74 18.62
N PHE A 88 30.43 10.15 19.87
CA PHE A 88 29.10 10.21 20.47
C PHE A 88 28.17 11.16 19.70
N GLN A 89 28.60 12.40 19.44
CA GLN A 89 27.85 13.37 18.63
C GLN A 89 27.65 12.93 17.17
N ARG A 90 28.53 12.11 16.59
CA ARG A 90 28.31 11.49 15.28
C ARG A 90 27.22 10.41 15.36
N ARG A 91 27.31 9.51 16.34
CA ARG A 91 26.29 8.46 16.60
C ARG A 91 24.91 9.05 16.89
N GLU A 92 24.80 10.10 17.70
CA GLU A 92 23.52 10.76 17.97
C GLU A 92 22.94 11.49 16.75
N ARG A 93 23.79 12.20 15.97
CA ARG A 93 23.34 12.79 14.69
C ARG A 93 22.82 11.72 13.74
N ASP A 94 23.46 10.56 13.64
CA ASP A 94 23.02 9.48 12.75
C ASP A 94 21.81 8.70 13.29
N ARG A 95 21.67 8.51 14.61
CA ARG A 95 20.45 8.04 15.28
C ARG A 95 19.27 8.98 14.97
N GLN A 96 19.45 10.28 15.15
CA GLN A 96 18.40 11.27 14.88
C GLN A 96 18.07 11.37 13.38
N ARG A 97 19.06 11.28 12.48
CA ARG A 97 18.84 11.16 11.02
C ARG A 97 18.05 9.90 10.67
N ALA A 98 18.32 8.76 11.31
CA ALA A 98 17.57 7.52 11.10
C ALA A 98 16.11 7.66 11.58
N ARG A 99 15.90 8.21 12.80
CA ARG A 99 14.57 8.51 13.36
C ARG A 99 13.75 9.42 12.44
N LEU A 100 14.35 10.53 11.97
CA LEU A 100 13.71 11.47 11.05
C LEU A 100 13.41 10.85 9.68
N ARG A 101 14.28 9.97 9.15
CA ARG A 101 14.01 9.21 7.92
C ARG A 101 12.83 8.24 8.09
N GLY A 102 12.78 7.50 9.20
CA GLY A 102 11.67 6.58 9.51
C GLY A 102 10.33 7.32 9.70
N HIS A 103 10.34 8.45 10.40
CA HIS A 103 9.15 9.30 10.54
C HIS A 103 8.71 9.90 9.20
N LYS A 104 9.64 10.43 8.39
CA LYS A 104 9.34 10.96 7.05
C LYS A 104 8.84 9.87 6.08
N TRP A 105 9.27 8.63 6.24
CA TRP A 105 8.74 7.48 5.51
C TRP A 105 7.30 7.16 5.93
N THR A 106 7.07 6.88 7.21
CA THR A 106 5.73 6.51 7.73
C THR A 106 4.67 7.57 7.45
N VAL A 107 4.98 8.86 7.64
CA VAL A 107 4.07 9.97 7.30
C VAL A 107 3.78 10.05 5.79
N LYS A 108 4.77 9.76 4.92
CA LYS A 108 4.54 9.68 3.46
C LYS A 108 3.65 8.51 3.09
N THR A 109 3.94 7.31 3.60
CA THR A 109 3.17 6.09 3.30
C THR A 109 1.72 6.23 3.75
N ARG A 110 1.48 6.76 4.97
CA ARG A 110 0.13 7.07 5.45
C ARG A 110 -0.59 8.05 4.52
N ARG A 111 0.01 9.21 4.22
CA ARG A 111 -0.59 10.20 3.29
C ARG A 111 -0.86 9.65 1.89
N GLN A 112 -0.12 8.64 1.44
CA GLN A 112 -0.39 7.96 0.17
C GLN A 112 -1.58 7.01 0.27
N GLN A 113 -1.69 6.24 1.36
CA GLN A 113 -2.84 5.37 1.64
C GLN A 113 -4.13 6.16 1.86
N ASP A 114 -4.06 7.28 2.59
CA ASP A 114 -5.20 8.17 2.84
C ASP A 114 -5.75 8.71 1.50
N ARG A 115 -4.88 9.26 0.62
CA ARG A 115 -5.25 9.69 -0.74
C ARG A 115 -5.80 8.58 -1.62
N GLN A 116 -5.25 7.36 -1.52
CA GLN A 116 -5.74 6.24 -2.30
C GLN A 116 -7.19 5.90 -1.90
N ARG A 117 -7.48 5.87 -0.60
CA ARG A 117 -8.84 5.67 -0.07
C ARG A 117 -9.80 6.79 -0.49
N GLU A 118 -9.34 8.04 -0.49
CA GLU A 118 -10.10 9.19 -1.01
C GLU A 118 -10.44 9.00 -2.50
N GLN A 119 -9.47 8.59 -3.32
CA GLN A 119 -9.67 8.33 -4.76
C GLN A 119 -10.61 7.15 -5.01
N GLU A 120 -10.44 6.04 -4.29
CA GLU A 120 -11.33 4.87 -4.34
C GLU A 120 -12.77 5.24 -3.93
N ALA A 121 -12.94 6.06 -2.88
CA ALA A 121 -14.24 6.55 -2.44
C ALA A 121 -14.90 7.48 -3.48
N VAL A 122 -14.15 8.39 -4.11
CA VAL A 122 -14.66 9.28 -5.16
C VAL A 122 -15.03 8.50 -6.43
N GLN A 123 -14.21 7.51 -6.83
CA GLN A 123 -14.51 6.63 -7.96
C GLN A 123 -15.79 5.81 -7.70
N TYR A 124 -15.89 5.20 -6.52
CA TYR A 124 -17.10 4.46 -6.11
C TYR A 124 -18.34 5.37 -6.05
N HIS A 125 -18.21 6.59 -5.52
CA HIS A 125 -19.32 7.55 -5.50
C HIS A 125 -19.78 7.93 -6.92
N ARG A 126 -18.85 8.08 -7.88
CA ARG A 126 -19.19 8.31 -9.29
C ARG A 126 -19.94 7.12 -9.91
N VAL A 127 -19.53 5.88 -9.63
CA VAL A 127 -20.24 4.67 -10.07
C VAL A 127 -21.66 4.64 -9.50
N VAL A 128 -21.82 4.91 -8.20
CA VAL A 128 -23.11 5.03 -7.50
C VAL A 128 -24.00 6.11 -8.14
N GLN A 129 -23.47 7.31 -8.43
CA GLN A 129 -24.22 8.37 -9.10
C GLN A 129 -24.68 7.96 -10.50
N LEU A 130 -23.80 7.39 -11.32
CA LEU A 130 -24.12 6.97 -12.69
C LEU A 130 -25.15 5.84 -12.71
N ALA A 131 -25.02 4.84 -11.84
CA ALA A 131 -25.98 3.76 -11.72
C ALA A 131 -27.37 4.26 -11.28
N ALA A 132 -27.43 5.22 -10.35
CA ALA A 132 -28.68 5.84 -9.91
C ALA A 132 -29.34 6.68 -11.02
N LEU A 133 -28.56 7.43 -11.80
CA LEU A 133 -29.05 8.20 -12.95
C LEU A 133 -29.62 7.29 -14.05
N ASP A 134 -28.93 6.19 -14.35
CA ASP A 134 -29.42 5.17 -15.30
C ASP A 134 -30.71 4.51 -14.77
N LEU A 135 -30.73 4.08 -13.51
CA LEU A 135 -31.90 3.47 -12.87
C LEU A 135 -33.15 4.35 -12.98
N ASN A 136 -33.02 5.68 -12.87
CA ASN A 136 -34.14 6.60 -13.04
C ASN A 136 -34.81 6.54 -14.44
N VAL A 137 -34.12 6.01 -15.46
CA VAL A 137 -34.65 5.81 -16.82
C VAL A 137 -35.18 4.37 -17.02
N GLN A 138 -34.93 3.46 -16.08
CA GLN A 138 -35.33 2.06 -16.19
C GLN A 138 -36.81 1.83 -15.80
N ARG A 139 -37.44 0.89 -16.50
CA ARG A 139 -38.78 0.35 -16.21
C ARG A 139 -38.65 -0.98 -15.45
N PRO A 140 -39.72 -1.47 -14.79
CA PRO A 140 -39.73 -2.80 -14.21
C PRO A 140 -39.29 -3.91 -15.20
N ASP A 141 -39.74 -3.85 -16.47
CA ASP A 141 -39.28 -4.77 -17.53
C ASP A 141 -37.76 -4.78 -17.77
N THR A 142 -37.08 -3.64 -17.59
CA THR A 142 -35.66 -3.46 -17.94
C THR A 142 -34.72 -3.46 -16.72
N PHE A 143 -35.27 -3.45 -15.51
CA PHE A 143 -34.50 -3.47 -14.26
C PHE A 143 -33.49 -4.63 -14.19
N CYS A 144 -33.89 -5.83 -14.61
CA CYS A 144 -33.00 -7.01 -14.62
C CYS A 144 -31.80 -6.87 -15.58
N GLN A 145 -31.88 -5.98 -16.58
CA GLN A 145 -30.76 -5.65 -17.47
C GLN A 145 -29.83 -4.59 -16.84
N TRP A 146 -30.40 -3.62 -16.12
CA TRP A 146 -29.64 -2.65 -15.32
C TRP A 146 -28.87 -3.35 -14.19
N ASN A 147 -29.52 -4.24 -13.44
CA ASN A 147 -28.90 -4.96 -12.33
C ASN A 147 -27.65 -5.76 -12.78
N LYS A 148 -27.72 -6.41 -13.95
CA LYS A 148 -26.58 -7.12 -14.56
C LYS A 148 -25.43 -6.21 -15.03
N ARG A 149 -25.66 -4.92 -15.23
CA ARG A 149 -24.63 -3.94 -15.65
C ARG A 149 -23.92 -3.26 -14.47
N HIS A 150 -24.37 -3.49 -13.23
CA HIS A 150 -23.83 -2.85 -12.03
C HIS A 150 -23.49 -3.83 -10.89
N PRO A 151 -22.66 -4.86 -11.12
CA PRO A 151 -22.27 -5.82 -10.09
C PRO A 151 -21.43 -5.21 -8.96
N ASP A 152 -20.76 -4.08 -9.22
CA ASP A 152 -19.82 -3.44 -8.28
C ASP A 152 -20.52 -2.58 -7.20
N LEU A 153 -21.85 -2.49 -7.21
CA LEU A 153 -22.62 -1.74 -6.22
C LEU A 153 -22.67 -2.48 -4.88
N LYS A 154 -22.38 -1.76 -3.79
CA LYS A 154 -22.57 -2.31 -2.44
C LYS A 154 -24.06 -2.39 -2.14
N GLU A 155 -24.47 -3.49 -1.53
CA GLU A 155 -25.85 -3.82 -1.14
C GLU A 155 -26.62 -2.63 -0.53
N ARG A 156 -26.03 -1.91 0.43
CA ARG A 156 -26.64 -0.73 1.07
C ARG A 156 -27.03 0.37 0.06
N ASP A 157 -26.17 0.65 -0.92
CA ASP A 157 -26.40 1.71 -1.90
C ASP A 157 -27.35 1.22 -3.01
N TRP A 158 -27.25 -0.07 -3.39
CA TRP A 158 -28.21 -0.74 -4.27
C TRP A 158 -29.63 -0.70 -3.69
N LEU A 159 -29.81 -1.08 -2.42
CA LEU A 159 -31.10 -1.05 -1.72
C LEU A 159 -31.63 0.38 -1.63
N ALA A 160 -30.78 1.35 -1.29
CA ALA A 160 -31.17 2.76 -1.22
C ALA A 160 -31.61 3.34 -2.57
N MET A 161 -31.02 2.90 -3.68
CA MET A 161 -31.48 3.22 -5.04
C MET A 161 -32.81 2.50 -5.35
N PHE A 162 -32.88 1.19 -5.10
CA PHE A 162 -34.02 0.34 -5.39
C PHE A 162 -35.30 0.84 -4.73
N TRP A 163 -35.30 1.07 -3.41
CA TRP A 163 -36.50 1.52 -2.69
C TRP A 163 -36.97 2.91 -3.14
N ARG A 164 -36.06 3.80 -3.58
CA ARG A 164 -36.40 5.12 -4.16
C ARG A 164 -36.95 5.03 -5.58
N TRP A 165 -36.56 4.02 -6.34
CA TRP A 165 -37.01 3.79 -7.71
C TRP A 165 -38.33 3.02 -7.74
N GLN A 166 -38.49 1.98 -6.91
CA GLN A 166 -39.70 1.12 -6.89
C GLN A 166 -40.95 1.93 -6.57
N SER A 167 -40.86 2.87 -5.62
CA SER A 167 -41.97 3.72 -5.14
C SER A 167 -42.66 4.61 -6.20
N ARG A 168 -42.19 4.58 -7.45
CA ARG A 168 -42.80 5.22 -8.62
C ARG A 168 -43.77 4.30 -9.38
N PHE A 169 -43.76 3.01 -9.09
CA PHE A 169 -44.44 1.95 -9.84
C PHE A 169 -45.43 1.23 -8.93
N PRO A 170 -46.75 1.50 -9.04
CA PRO A 170 -47.76 0.87 -8.20
C PRO A 170 -47.78 -0.66 -8.27
N THR A 171 -47.26 -1.29 -9.33
CA THR A 171 -47.13 -2.75 -9.38
C THR A 171 -46.10 -3.31 -8.39
N LEU A 172 -45.11 -2.51 -7.98
CA LEU A 172 -44.02 -2.94 -7.10
C LEU A 172 -44.29 -2.71 -5.61
N SER A 173 -45.41 -2.10 -5.23
CA SER A 173 -45.79 -1.94 -3.81
C SER A 173 -45.96 -3.29 -3.08
N GLY A 174 -46.22 -4.37 -3.83
CA GLY A 174 -46.19 -5.75 -3.33
C GLY A 174 -44.81 -6.23 -2.84
N LEU A 175 -43.76 -5.42 -2.97
CA LEU A 175 -42.42 -5.68 -2.42
C LEU A 175 -42.13 -4.92 -1.12
N ASP A 176 -42.96 -3.96 -0.70
CA ASP A 176 -42.64 -3.11 0.47
C ASP A 176 -42.52 -3.92 1.79
N TRP A 177 -43.16 -5.09 1.91
CA TRP A 177 -43.01 -5.98 3.07
C TRP A 177 -41.60 -6.63 3.16
N LEU A 178 -40.88 -6.76 2.05
CA LEU A 178 -39.50 -7.29 2.02
C LEU A 178 -38.48 -6.26 2.53
N ARG A 179 -38.88 -4.99 2.65
CA ARG A 179 -38.03 -3.87 3.06
C ARG A 179 -37.52 -4.01 4.50
N ASP A 180 -38.38 -4.45 5.40
CA ASP A 180 -38.07 -4.63 6.82
C ASP A 180 -37.50 -6.03 7.11
N GLY A 181 -37.72 -6.98 6.19
CA GLY A 181 -37.24 -8.37 6.27
C GLY A 181 -35.75 -8.58 5.95
N ASN A 182 -34.97 -7.51 5.76
CA ASN A 182 -33.56 -7.57 5.30
C ASN A 182 -33.37 -8.41 4.02
N ALA A 183 -34.31 -8.31 3.07
CA ALA A 183 -34.25 -9.09 1.83
C ALA A 183 -33.04 -8.71 0.96
N SER A 184 -32.32 -9.73 0.47
CA SER A 184 -31.12 -9.52 -0.35
C SER A 184 -31.47 -8.89 -1.72
N PRO A 185 -30.54 -8.13 -2.35
CA PRO A 185 -30.67 -7.66 -3.72
C PRO A 185 -31.01 -8.75 -4.75
N PHE A 186 -30.54 -9.98 -4.52
CA PHE A 186 -30.86 -11.13 -5.38
C PHE A 186 -32.33 -11.54 -5.24
N THR A 187 -32.83 -11.65 -4.01
CA THR A 187 -34.24 -11.93 -3.70
C THR A 187 -35.15 -10.88 -4.33
N LEU A 188 -34.87 -9.60 -4.06
CA LEU A 188 -35.65 -8.47 -4.58
C LEU A 188 -35.66 -8.41 -6.12
N ALA A 189 -34.54 -8.71 -6.78
CA ALA A 189 -34.47 -8.79 -8.24
C ALA A 189 -35.21 -10.00 -8.83
N LEU A 190 -35.33 -11.11 -8.08
CA LEU A 190 -36.08 -12.29 -8.48
C LEU A 190 -37.60 -12.06 -8.33
N ASP A 191 -38.04 -11.52 -7.20
CA ASP A 191 -39.46 -11.26 -6.93
C ASP A 191 -40.00 -10.11 -7.81
N LEU A 192 -39.19 -9.10 -8.09
CA LEU A 192 -39.52 -8.14 -9.14
C LEU A 192 -39.74 -8.82 -10.49
N ALA A 193 -38.89 -9.78 -10.86
CA ALA A 193 -39.03 -10.49 -12.12
C ALA A 193 -40.27 -11.41 -12.18
N THR A 194 -40.78 -11.91 -11.06
CA THR A 194 -42.06 -12.66 -11.02
C THR A 194 -43.27 -11.71 -11.13
N ILE A 195 -43.27 -10.60 -10.38
CA ILE A 195 -44.31 -9.56 -10.48
C ILE A 195 -44.40 -9.00 -11.91
N VAL A 196 -43.27 -8.65 -12.51
CA VAL A 196 -43.20 -8.12 -13.88
C VAL A 196 -43.71 -9.13 -14.91
N ARG A 197 -43.46 -10.43 -14.72
CA ARG A 197 -44.03 -11.48 -15.60
C ARG A 197 -45.55 -11.54 -15.48
N GLY A 198 -46.10 -11.47 -14.28
CA GLY A 198 -47.55 -11.48 -14.04
C GLY A 198 -48.28 -10.19 -14.47
N THR A 199 -47.59 -9.05 -14.53
CA THR A 199 -48.19 -7.74 -14.83
C THR A 199 -48.73 -7.67 -16.28
N PRO A 200 -50.03 -7.38 -16.50
CA PRO A 200 -50.59 -7.23 -17.85
C PRO A 200 -49.96 -6.09 -18.65
N GLY A 201 -49.74 -6.30 -19.96
CA GLY A 201 -49.03 -5.34 -20.82
C GLY A 201 -49.60 -3.91 -20.83
N ARG A 202 -50.93 -3.75 -20.65
CA ARG A 202 -51.58 -2.43 -20.52
C ARG A 202 -51.06 -1.63 -19.32
N ILE A 203 -50.75 -2.29 -18.21
CA ILE A 203 -50.23 -1.64 -17.00
C ILE A 203 -48.77 -1.24 -17.22
N ARG A 204 -47.95 -2.10 -17.84
CA ARG A 204 -46.55 -1.76 -18.21
C ARG A 204 -46.47 -0.59 -19.20
N ALA A 205 -47.45 -0.48 -20.09
CA ALA A 205 -47.59 0.65 -21.01
C ALA A 205 -47.96 1.96 -20.27
N GLN A 206 -48.79 1.89 -19.23
CA GLN A 206 -49.07 3.02 -18.34
C GLN A 206 -47.85 3.39 -17.49
N GLU A 207 -47.14 2.41 -16.92
CA GLU A 207 -45.97 2.63 -16.06
C GLU A 207 -44.77 3.25 -16.81
N ARG A 208 -44.69 3.08 -18.14
CA ARG A 208 -43.78 3.83 -19.01
C ARG A 208 -43.93 5.36 -18.88
N LEU A 209 -45.07 5.86 -18.39
CA LEU A 209 -45.32 7.28 -18.16
C LEU A 209 -44.68 7.82 -16.86
N TYR A 210 -44.36 6.96 -15.88
CA TYR A 210 -43.72 7.37 -14.62
C TYR A 210 -42.18 7.50 -14.73
N VAL A 211 -41.61 7.07 -15.85
CA VAL A 211 -40.19 7.27 -16.17
C VAL A 211 -39.97 8.69 -16.72
N PRO A 212 -39.12 9.54 -16.11
CA PRO A 212 -38.97 10.95 -16.51
C PRO A 212 -38.53 11.20 -17.97
N ASN A 213 -37.87 10.23 -18.61
CA ASN A 213 -37.22 10.43 -19.90
C ASN A 213 -37.95 9.68 -21.03
N LYS A 214 -38.89 10.37 -21.69
CA LYS A 214 -39.55 9.90 -22.93
C LYS A 214 -38.72 10.21 -24.19
N GLN A 215 -37.41 9.99 -24.14
CA GLN A 215 -36.55 10.14 -25.33
C GLN A 215 -36.85 9.02 -26.33
N ALA A 216 -37.80 9.29 -27.24
CA ALA A 216 -37.91 8.55 -28.49
C ALA A 216 -36.63 8.82 -29.29
N TYR A 217 -35.94 7.75 -29.69
CA TYR A 217 -34.72 7.83 -30.49
C TYR A 217 -35.10 8.16 -31.95
N ALA A 218 -35.47 9.41 -32.19
CA ALA A 218 -35.88 9.95 -33.47
C ALA A 218 -34.64 10.40 -34.26
N GLY A 219 -34.18 9.53 -35.16
CA GLY A 219 -32.83 9.57 -35.72
C GLY A 219 -31.86 8.78 -34.83
N ARG A 220 -31.01 7.92 -35.38
CA ARG A 220 -30.54 7.81 -36.77
C ARG A 220 -30.26 6.35 -37.13
#